data_AF-A0A662HK44-F1
#
_entry.id   AF-A0A662HK44-F1
#
_cell.length_a   1.000
_cell.length_b   1.000
_cell.length_c   1.000
_cell.angle_alpha   90.00
_cell.angle_beta   90.00
_cell.angle_gamma   90.00
#
_symmetry.space_group_name_H-M   'P 1'
#
loop_
_entity.id
_entity.type
_entity.pdbx_description
1 polymer ?
#
loop_
_entity_poly.entity_id
_entity_poly.type
_entity_poly.pdbx_seq_one_letter_code
_entity_poly.pdbx_strand_id
1 'polypeptide(L)'
;MNERKYVSVYYDDSRDIYIVVPLRDAKSHPSRSSIDLLLPTRSFTGECYLWIYTEAEHPVIKIENETFLPHEVVVRDGRRWLFMGKKYLKLNLASPLVVSFFGLTDPSDDIFLITSNKGFIPRGGLADIERQILGYSRESLGVSQIIPNVTTVGRPVKFKLIFTAGRTGIKRGGRIRLTIPRIFSNPQIKDPDGDGYLRIVKADAQLEIISIEVSRDSWEWVDITAEFKEELKPGGKVIIYYKA
;
A
#
# COMPACT_ATOMS: atom_id res chain seq x y z
N MET A 1 -13.65 4.58 15.16
CA MET A 1 -13.78 4.05 13.78
C MET A 1 -12.37 4.05 13.20
N ASN A 2 -11.75 2.87 13.02
CA ASN A 2 -10.35 2.79 12.59
C ASN A 2 -10.27 2.94 11.07
N GLU A 3 -9.93 4.15 10.61
CA GLU A 3 -9.57 4.39 9.21
C GLU A 3 -8.28 3.64 8.89
N ARG A 4 -8.38 2.69 7.96
CA ARG A 4 -7.23 1.99 7.42
C ARG A 4 -6.67 2.82 6.26
N LYS A 5 -5.53 3.46 6.47
CA LYS A 5 -4.81 4.21 5.43
C LYS A 5 -3.95 3.26 4.60
N TYR A 6 -4.18 3.19 3.29
CA TYR A 6 -3.44 2.31 2.38
C TYR A 6 -2.98 3.06 1.13
N VAL A 7 -1.82 3.72 1.22
CA VAL A 7 -1.01 4.04 0.04
C VAL A 7 -0.54 2.73 -0.56
N SER A 8 -0.78 2.51 -1.85
CA SER A 8 -0.29 1.32 -2.54
C SER A 8 0.71 1.71 -3.61
N VAL A 9 1.96 1.35 -3.38
CA VAL A 9 3.04 1.51 -4.35
C VAL A 9 3.33 0.15 -4.95
N TYR A 10 3.29 0.10 -6.27
CA TYR A 10 3.55 -1.09 -7.05
C TYR A 10 4.80 -0.85 -7.89
N TYR A 11 5.72 -1.80 -7.81
CA TYR A 11 6.88 -1.88 -8.68
C TYR A 11 6.62 -3.02 -9.64
N ASP A 12 6.63 -2.73 -10.93
CA ASP A 12 6.79 -3.78 -11.92
C ASP A 12 8.29 -4.13 -11.94
N ASP A 13 8.63 -5.43 -11.95
CA ASP A 13 10.01 -5.89 -12.13
C ASP A 13 10.63 -5.35 -13.45
N SER A 14 9.79 -4.82 -14.35
CA SER A 14 10.14 -4.16 -15.60
C SER A 14 10.17 -2.62 -15.53
N ARG A 15 11.08 -2.03 -14.75
CA ARG A 15 11.50 -0.59 -14.80
C ARG A 15 10.45 0.46 -14.43
N ASP A 16 9.16 0.15 -14.48
CA ASP A 16 8.10 1.11 -14.24
C ASP A 16 7.63 1.16 -12.79
N ILE A 17 7.34 2.37 -12.32
CA ILE A 17 6.70 2.62 -11.03
C ILE A 17 5.22 2.94 -11.25
N TYR A 18 4.37 2.41 -10.38
CA TYR A 18 2.98 2.86 -10.25
C TYR A 18 2.68 3.15 -8.78
N ILE A 19 2.28 4.38 -8.48
CA ILE A 19 1.82 4.78 -7.15
C ILE A 19 0.34 5.10 -7.27
N VAL A 20 -0.51 4.30 -6.62
CA VAL A 20 -1.96 4.47 -6.64
C VAL A 20 -2.45 4.75 -5.24
N VAL A 21 -3.07 5.92 -5.05
CA VAL A 21 -3.48 6.40 -3.74
C VAL A 21 -4.93 6.87 -3.76
N PRO A 22 -5.81 6.23 -2.97
CA PRO A 22 -7.11 6.80 -2.63
C PRO A 22 -6.92 8.08 -1.82
N LEU A 23 -7.47 9.21 -2.26
CA LEU A 23 -7.23 10.51 -1.61
C LEU A 23 -7.92 10.67 -0.26
N ARG A 24 -8.88 9.79 0.08
CA ARG A 24 -9.37 9.63 1.46
C ARG A 24 -8.27 9.35 2.49
N ASP A 25 -7.13 8.82 2.07
CA ASP A 25 -6.01 8.52 2.95
C ASP A 25 -5.09 9.74 3.19
N ALA A 26 -5.24 10.79 2.38
CA ALA A 26 -4.50 12.04 2.53
C ALA A 26 -4.89 12.77 3.83
N LYS A 27 -3.99 13.61 4.33
CA LYS A 27 -4.25 14.39 5.56
C LYS A 27 -4.93 15.70 5.19
N SER A 28 -6.14 15.88 5.68
CA SER A 28 -6.78 17.19 5.74
C SER A 28 -6.36 17.93 7.01
N HIS A 29 -6.16 19.24 6.88
CA HIS A 29 -5.91 20.12 8.02
C HIS A 29 -7.02 21.17 8.07
N PRO A 30 -7.74 21.35 9.19
CA PRO A 30 -8.89 22.28 9.27
C PRO A 30 -8.58 23.73 8.87
N SER A 31 -7.31 24.14 8.97
CA SER A 31 -6.84 25.48 8.61
C SER A 31 -6.35 25.62 7.16
N ARG A 32 -6.39 24.55 6.36
CA ARG A 32 -5.91 24.54 4.97
C ARG A 32 -7.03 24.12 4.02
N SER A 33 -7.09 24.78 2.87
CA SER A 33 -7.95 24.39 1.76
C SER A 33 -7.38 23.24 0.92
N SER A 34 -6.32 22.57 1.42
CA SER A 34 -5.67 21.46 0.76
C SER A 34 -5.71 20.20 1.61
N ILE A 35 -5.64 19.06 0.91
CA ILE A 35 -5.26 17.78 1.50
C ILE A 35 -3.84 17.47 1.08
N ASP A 36 -3.04 16.99 2.03
CA ASP A 36 -1.62 16.71 1.83
C ASP A 36 -1.37 15.19 1.89
N LEU A 37 -0.70 14.68 0.87
CA LEU A 37 -0.27 13.29 0.77
C LEU A 37 1.24 13.23 0.89
N LEU A 38 1.73 12.47 1.86
CA LEU A 38 3.12 12.07 1.90
C LEU A 38 3.28 10.81 1.06
N LEU A 39 4.24 10.76 0.15
CA LEU A 39 4.53 9.60 -0.69
C LEU A 39 5.66 8.75 -0.07
N PRO A 40 5.34 7.68 0.68
CA PRO A 40 6.33 6.72 1.16
C PRO A 40 6.67 5.75 0.04
N THR A 41 7.74 6.01 -0.72
CA THR A 41 8.14 5.11 -1.82
C THR A 41 9.61 4.75 -1.70
N ARG A 42 10.00 3.55 -2.19
CA ARG A 42 11.41 3.24 -2.46
C ARG A 42 12.01 4.30 -3.38
N SER A 43 13.34 4.34 -3.38
CA SER A 43 14.11 5.19 -4.27
C SER A 43 13.71 4.97 -5.72
N PHE A 44 13.24 6.03 -6.38
CA PHE A 44 12.96 6.06 -7.81
C PHE A 44 13.44 7.39 -8.37
N THR A 45 13.97 7.38 -9.59
CA THR A 45 14.39 8.60 -10.27
C THR A 45 14.04 8.48 -11.74
N GLY A 46 13.15 9.35 -12.24
CA GLY A 46 12.67 9.27 -13.61
C GLY A 46 11.51 10.22 -13.91
N GLU A 47 11.15 10.30 -15.20
CA GLU A 47 9.95 11.02 -15.65
C GLU A 47 8.70 10.24 -15.25
N CYS A 48 7.76 10.93 -14.61
CA CYS A 48 6.47 10.37 -14.22
C CYS A 48 5.31 11.20 -14.77
N TYR A 49 4.18 10.53 -14.95
CA TYR A 49 2.93 11.01 -15.47
C TYR A 49 1.90 11.03 -14.34
N LEU A 50 1.24 12.17 -14.17
CA LEU A 50 0.36 12.46 -13.05
C LEU A 50 -1.09 12.41 -13.52
N TRP A 51 -1.89 11.56 -12.87
CA TRP A 51 -3.30 11.36 -13.17
C TRP A 51 -4.12 11.51 -11.90
N ILE A 52 -5.32 12.09 -12.01
CA ILE A 52 -6.29 12.12 -10.92
C ILE A 52 -7.67 11.72 -11.43
N TYR A 53 -8.30 10.79 -10.72
CA TYR A 53 -9.72 10.50 -10.82
C TYR A 53 -10.45 11.38 -9.81
N THR A 54 -11.33 12.26 -10.29
CA THR A 54 -12.14 13.13 -9.43
C THR A 54 -13.32 13.74 -10.19
N GLU A 55 -14.40 14.00 -9.47
CA GLU A 55 -15.55 14.76 -9.98
C GLU A 55 -15.31 16.28 -9.90
N ALA A 56 -14.26 16.74 -9.21
CA ALA A 56 -13.92 18.15 -9.14
C ALA A 56 -13.58 18.72 -10.53
N GLU A 57 -14.15 19.88 -10.88
CA GLU A 57 -13.93 20.49 -12.19
C GLU A 57 -12.51 21.04 -12.36
N HIS A 58 -11.99 21.68 -11.30
CA HIS A 58 -10.72 22.41 -11.31
C HIS A 58 -9.77 21.99 -10.18
N PRO A 59 -9.41 20.69 -10.07
CA PRO A 59 -8.44 20.25 -9.08
C PRO A 59 -7.06 20.80 -9.43
N VAL A 60 -6.29 21.13 -8.41
CA VAL A 60 -4.89 21.57 -8.56
C VAL A 60 -4.00 20.65 -7.74
N ILE A 61 -2.91 20.20 -8.36
CA ILE A 61 -1.88 19.41 -7.67
C ILE A 61 -0.63 20.27 -7.54
N LYS A 62 -0.08 20.36 -6.33
CA LYS A 62 1.23 20.97 -6.07
C LYS A 62 2.22 19.91 -5.61
N ILE A 63 3.39 19.93 -6.23
CA ILE A 63 4.51 19.06 -5.90
C ILE A 63 5.75 19.94 -5.81
N GLU A 64 6.28 20.11 -4.60
CA GLU A 64 7.37 21.06 -4.32
C GLU A 64 6.99 22.48 -4.75
N ASN A 65 7.72 23.07 -5.70
CA ASN A 65 7.50 24.42 -6.22
C ASN A 65 6.69 24.43 -7.52
N GLU A 66 6.22 23.28 -7.99
CA GLU A 66 5.47 23.16 -9.25
C GLU A 66 3.98 23.01 -9.00
N THR A 67 3.18 23.62 -9.88
CA THR A 67 1.72 23.57 -9.84
C THR A 67 1.20 22.97 -11.14
N PHE A 68 0.34 21.95 -11.01
CA PHE A 68 -0.23 21.20 -12.10
C PHE A 68 -1.74 21.45 -12.16
N LEU A 69 -2.20 21.87 -13.33
CA LEU A 69 -3.61 22.01 -13.68
C LEU A 69 -4.03 20.87 -14.60
N PRO A 70 -5.34 20.57 -14.73
CA PRO A 70 -5.82 19.57 -15.68
C PRO A 70 -5.44 19.98 -17.11
N HIS A 71 -4.70 19.11 -17.80
CA HIS A 71 -4.30 19.32 -19.20
C HIS A 71 -5.27 18.64 -20.15
N GLU A 72 -5.73 17.44 -19.81
CA GLU A 72 -6.61 16.62 -20.63
C GLU A 72 -7.63 15.90 -19.75
N VAL A 73 -8.88 15.83 -20.23
CA VAL A 73 -9.95 15.07 -19.61
C VAL A 73 -10.17 13.79 -20.41
N VAL A 74 -10.00 12.64 -19.76
CA VAL A 74 -10.21 11.32 -20.35
C VAL A 74 -11.41 10.68 -19.65
N VAL A 75 -12.54 10.60 -20.38
CA VAL A 75 -13.75 9.92 -19.89
C VAL A 75 -13.82 8.53 -20.50
N ARG A 76 -13.66 7.48 -19.68
CA ARG A 76 -13.80 6.08 -20.08
C ARG A 76 -14.63 5.33 -19.05
N ASP A 77 -15.54 4.49 -19.52
CA ASP A 77 -16.39 3.64 -18.67
C ASP A 77 -17.17 4.45 -17.61
N GLY A 78 -17.61 5.66 -17.99
CA GLY A 78 -18.32 6.58 -17.09
C GLY A 78 -17.45 7.21 -15.99
N ARG A 79 -16.12 7.04 -16.05
CA ARG A 79 -15.17 7.60 -15.08
C ARG A 79 -14.35 8.71 -15.70
N ARG A 80 -14.23 9.82 -14.99
CA ARG A 80 -13.49 11.02 -15.39
C ARG A 80 -12.08 11.01 -14.80
N TRP A 81 -11.10 10.69 -15.64
CA TRP A 81 -9.69 10.83 -15.31
C TRP A 81 -9.14 12.14 -15.91
N LEU A 82 -8.32 12.84 -15.14
CA LEU A 82 -7.62 14.04 -15.57
C LEU A 82 -6.14 13.75 -15.67
N PHE A 83 -5.57 14.01 -16.84
CA PHE A 83 -4.13 14.07 -16.99
C PHE A 83 -3.65 15.44 -16.50
N MET A 84 -2.78 15.44 -15.50
CA MET A 84 -2.32 16.66 -14.84
C MET A 84 -0.97 17.14 -15.40
N GLY A 85 -0.29 16.29 -16.16
CA GLY A 85 1.01 16.59 -16.75
C GLY A 85 2.09 15.57 -16.35
N LYS A 86 3.34 15.96 -16.57
CA LYS A 86 4.51 15.12 -16.30
C LYS A 86 5.52 15.87 -15.46
N LYS A 87 6.25 15.15 -14.61
CA LYS A 87 7.32 15.69 -13.76
C LYS A 87 8.44 14.68 -13.62
N TYR A 88 9.68 15.15 -13.63
CA TYR A 88 10.82 14.32 -13.25
C TYR A 88 10.86 14.21 -11.72
N LEU A 89 10.63 13.01 -11.19
CA LEU A 89 10.56 12.76 -9.76
C LEU A 89 11.82 12.08 -9.26
N LYS A 90 12.32 12.53 -8.11
CA LYS A 90 13.36 11.86 -7.32
C LYS A 90 12.78 11.45 -5.98
N LEU A 91 12.20 10.26 -5.94
CA LEU A 91 11.59 9.71 -4.73
C LEU A 91 12.67 9.03 -3.90
N ASN A 92 12.62 9.21 -2.58
CA ASN A 92 13.45 8.48 -1.63
C ASN A 92 12.79 8.48 -0.25
N LEU A 93 13.05 7.42 0.53
CA LEU A 93 12.45 7.25 1.85
C LEU A 93 12.96 8.24 2.90
N ALA A 94 14.18 8.75 2.73
CA ALA A 94 14.80 9.68 3.69
C ALA A 94 14.19 11.09 3.61
N SER A 95 13.59 11.45 2.48
CA SER A 95 12.99 12.73 2.19
C SER A 95 11.72 12.50 1.34
N PRO A 96 10.65 11.96 1.96
CA PRO A 96 9.43 11.63 1.26
C PRO A 96 8.78 12.88 0.67
N LEU A 97 8.30 12.75 -0.56
CA LEU A 97 7.70 13.85 -1.31
C LEU A 97 6.30 14.17 -0.74
N VAL A 98 6.02 15.46 -0.57
CA VAL A 98 4.67 15.95 -0.21
C VAL A 98 3.97 16.40 -1.49
N VAL A 99 2.76 15.89 -1.70
CA VAL A 99 1.85 16.28 -2.76
C VAL A 99 0.62 16.91 -2.12
N SER A 100 0.32 18.15 -2.50
CA SER A 100 -0.85 18.88 -2.01
C SER A 100 -1.91 18.98 -3.09
N PHE A 101 -3.16 18.72 -2.73
CA PHE A 101 -4.30 18.79 -3.62
C PHE A 101 -5.24 19.90 -3.17
N PHE A 102 -5.73 20.71 -4.12
CA PHE A 102 -6.66 21.82 -3.89
C PHE A 102 -7.87 21.70 -4.81
N GLY A 103 -8.96 22.35 -4.44
CA GLY A 103 -10.17 22.41 -5.28
C GLY A 103 -10.95 21.10 -5.37
N LEU A 104 -10.67 20.15 -4.47
CA LEU A 104 -11.44 18.92 -4.33
C LEU A 104 -12.69 19.18 -3.49
N THR A 105 -13.83 18.64 -3.91
CA THR A 105 -15.10 18.79 -3.18
C THR A 105 -15.29 17.70 -2.14
N ASP A 106 -15.09 16.43 -2.52
CA ASP A 106 -15.10 15.27 -1.63
C ASP A 106 -14.04 14.24 -2.10
N PRO A 107 -12.91 14.09 -1.38
CA PRO A 107 -11.83 13.20 -1.81
C PRO A 107 -12.06 11.72 -1.47
N SER A 108 -13.23 11.34 -0.95
CA SER A 108 -13.53 9.98 -0.46
C SER A 108 -13.26 8.88 -1.50
N ASP A 109 -13.64 9.16 -2.75
CA ASP A 109 -13.55 8.25 -3.88
C ASP A 109 -12.53 8.69 -4.93
N ASP A 110 -11.88 9.83 -4.71
CA ASP A 110 -10.84 10.35 -5.60
C ASP A 110 -9.58 9.48 -5.53
N ILE A 111 -8.90 9.34 -6.67
CA ILE A 111 -7.70 8.52 -6.80
C ILE A 111 -6.61 9.34 -7.45
N PHE A 112 -5.44 9.37 -6.83
CA PHE A 112 -4.24 9.89 -7.45
C PHE A 112 -3.35 8.75 -7.94
N LEU A 113 -2.91 8.85 -9.19
CA LEU A 113 -2.03 7.89 -9.84
C LEU A 113 -0.78 8.61 -10.36
N ILE A 114 0.38 8.07 -9.98
CA ILE A 114 1.67 8.40 -10.59
C ILE A 114 2.17 7.17 -11.32
N THR A 115 2.61 7.31 -12.57
CA THR A 115 3.26 6.21 -13.29
C THR A 115 4.46 6.70 -14.11
N SER A 116 5.50 5.89 -14.29
CA SER A 116 6.54 6.16 -15.29
C SER A 116 6.20 5.65 -16.68
N ASN A 117 5.14 4.84 -16.82
CA ASN A 117 4.72 4.31 -18.11
C ASN A 117 3.97 5.37 -18.91
N LYS A 118 4.65 5.97 -19.89
CA LYS A 118 4.10 6.98 -20.80
C LYS A 118 2.84 6.52 -21.55
N GLY A 119 2.72 5.22 -21.84
CA GLY A 119 1.60 4.66 -22.60
C GLY A 119 0.40 4.27 -21.74
N PHE A 120 0.53 4.34 -20.41
CA PHE A 120 -0.54 3.93 -19.51
C PHE A 120 -1.64 5.01 -19.42
N ILE A 121 -2.86 4.62 -19.80
CA ILE A 121 -4.05 5.47 -19.68
C ILE A 121 -5.01 4.77 -18.71
N PRO A 122 -5.27 5.34 -17.52
CA PRO A 122 -6.11 4.71 -16.50
C PRO A 122 -7.56 4.53 -16.98
N ARG A 123 -8.18 3.42 -16.60
CA ARG A 123 -9.59 3.11 -16.86
C ARG A 123 -10.28 2.53 -15.63
N GLY A 124 -11.55 2.83 -15.45
CA GLY A 124 -12.32 2.35 -14.30
C GLY A 124 -11.91 3.01 -12.97
N GLY A 125 -12.31 2.38 -11.86
CA GLY A 125 -12.00 2.83 -10.50
C GLY A 125 -10.76 2.13 -9.91
N LEU A 126 -10.56 2.27 -8.60
CA LEU A 126 -9.35 1.77 -7.91
C LEU A 126 -9.08 0.27 -8.20
N ALA A 127 -10.08 -0.59 -8.04
CA ALA A 127 -9.92 -2.03 -8.26
C ALA A 127 -9.59 -2.38 -9.72
N ASP A 128 -10.06 -1.58 -10.69
CA ASP A 128 -9.76 -1.77 -12.11
C ASP A 128 -8.34 -1.34 -12.45
N ILE A 129 -7.88 -0.23 -11.85
CA ILE A 129 -6.50 0.24 -11.97
C ILE A 129 -5.52 -0.79 -11.39
N GLU A 130 -5.82 -1.35 -10.21
CA GLU A 130 -5.02 -2.42 -9.63
C GLU A 130 -4.94 -3.63 -10.56
N ARG A 131 -6.05 -4.05 -11.17
CA ARG A 131 -6.04 -5.17 -12.13
C ARG A 131 -5.22 -4.86 -13.38
N GLN A 132 -5.27 -3.63 -13.88
CA GLN A 132 -4.47 -3.21 -15.04
C GLN A 132 -2.97 -3.22 -14.75
N ILE A 133 -2.56 -2.86 -13.52
CA ILE A 133 -1.16 -2.76 -13.12
C ILE A 133 -0.61 -4.11 -12.64
N LEU A 134 -1.40 -4.87 -11.87
CA LEU A 134 -0.95 -6.06 -11.13
C LEU A 134 -1.54 -7.37 -11.65
N GLY A 135 -2.57 -7.32 -12.49
CA GLY A 135 -3.39 -8.48 -12.84
C GLY A 135 -4.41 -8.88 -11.76
N TYR A 136 -4.46 -8.19 -10.62
CA TYR A 136 -5.41 -8.45 -9.53
C TYR A 136 -5.78 -7.18 -8.75
N SER A 137 -6.86 -7.23 -7.99
CA SER A 137 -7.26 -6.17 -7.05
C SER A 137 -6.91 -6.53 -5.60
N ARG A 138 -6.73 -5.55 -4.71
CA ARG A 138 -6.46 -5.82 -3.29
C ARG A 138 -7.59 -6.63 -2.65
N GLU A 139 -8.84 -6.37 -3.04
CA GLU A 139 -10.03 -7.08 -2.56
C GLU A 139 -10.04 -8.56 -2.95
N SER A 140 -9.40 -8.91 -4.07
CA SER A 140 -9.27 -10.32 -4.48
C SER A 140 -8.19 -11.07 -3.71
N LEU A 141 -7.18 -10.39 -3.16
CA LEU A 141 -6.07 -11.04 -2.45
C LEU A 141 -6.48 -11.56 -1.07
N GLY A 142 -7.28 -10.79 -0.34
CA GLY A 142 -7.75 -11.18 1.00
C GLY A 142 -7.77 -10.04 1.99
N VAL A 143 -7.99 -10.39 3.26
CA VAL A 143 -8.10 -9.43 4.36
C VAL A 143 -7.21 -9.86 5.53
N SER A 144 -6.50 -8.88 6.09
CA SER A 144 -5.71 -9.06 7.29
C SER A 144 -6.37 -8.41 8.51
N GLN A 145 -6.17 -9.01 9.67
CA GLN A 145 -6.59 -8.51 10.98
C GLN A 145 -5.46 -8.71 12.00
N ILE A 146 -5.30 -7.75 12.90
CA ILE A 146 -4.39 -7.83 14.06
C ILE A 146 -5.21 -7.75 15.35
N ILE A 147 -4.90 -8.61 16.32
CA ILE A 147 -5.57 -8.65 17.63
C ILE A 147 -4.52 -8.82 18.74
N PRO A 148 -4.46 -7.95 19.76
CA PRO A 148 -5.22 -6.72 19.86
C PRO A 148 -4.73 -5.70 18.81
N ASN A 149 -5.62 -4.83 18.35
CA ASN A 149 -5.27 -3.73 17.45
C ASN A 149 -4.94 -2.43 18.19
N VAL A 150 -5.05 -2.43 19.52
CA VAL A 150 -4.68 -1.35 20.43
C VAL A 150 -4.05 -1.99 21.67
N THR A 151 -2.96 -1.42 22.17
CA THR A 151 -2.32 -1.92 23.38
C THR A 151 -1.69 -0.79 24.19
N THR A 152 -1.45 -1.04 25.47
CA THR A 152 -0.72 -0.13 26.36
C THR A 152 0.78 -0.31 26.18
N VAL A 153 1.48 0.80 25.94
CA VAL A 153 2.95 0.82 25.82
C VAL A 153 3.60 0.34 27.12
N GLY A 154 4.69 -0.43 27.00
CA GLY A 154 5.51 -0.88 28.13
C GLY A 154 5.06 -2.20 28.77
N ARG A 155 4.01 -2.85 28.26
CA ARG A 155 3.64 -4.21 28.66
C ARG A 155 3.93 -5.20 27.53
N PRO A 156 4.36 -6.44 27.84
CA PRO A 156 4.45 -7.50 26.83
C PRO A 156 3.09 -7.80 26.21
N VAL A 157 3.05 -7.97 24.90
CA VAL A 157 1.79 -8.20 24.16
C VAL A 157 1.97 -9.36 23.19
N LYS A 158 0.99 -10.26 23.15
CA LYS A 158 0.91 -11.28 22.11
C LYS A 158 -0.06 -10.81 21.03
N PHE A 159 0.47 -10.48 19.86
CA PHE A 159 -0.32 -10.12 18.70
C PHE A 159 -0.70 -11.35 17.90
N LYS A 160 -1.98 -11.46 17.55
CA LYS A 160 -2.57 -12.42 16.63
C LYS A 160 -2.79 -11.74 15.29
N LEU A 161 -2.06 -12.20 14.29
CA LEU A 161 -2.18 -11.76 12.91
C LEU A 161 -2.98 -12.82 12.17
N ILE A 162 -4.13 -12.44 11.63
CA ILE A 162 -5.02 -13.33 10.88
C ILE A 162 -5.07 -12.83 9.45
N PHE A 163 -4.72 -13.69 8.51
CA PHE A 163 -4.94 -13.48 7.09
C PHE A 163 -6.04 -14.42 6.61
N THR A 164 -7.01 -13.89 5.86
CA THR A 164 -8.04 -14.68 5.17
C THR A 164 -7.92 -14.43 3.67
N ALA A 165 -7.69 -15.48 2.89
CA ALA A 165 -7.56 -15.38 1.45
C ALA A 165 -8.86 -14.89 0.80
N GLY A 166 -8.72 -14.03 -0.22
CA GLY A 166 -9.85 -13.52 -0.98
C GLY A 166 -10.40 -14.54 -1.98
N ARG A 167 -11.22 -14.05 -2.92
CA ARG A 167 -11.99 -14.91 -3.85
C ARG A 167 -11.11 -15.77 -4.77
N THR A 168 -9.87 -15.37 -5.01
CA THR A 168 -8.95 -16.08 -5.90
C THR A 168 -8.07 -17.10 -5.16
N GLY A 169 -8.09 -17.12 -3.82
CA GLY A 169 -7.11 -17.88 -3.04
C GLY A 169 -5.68 -17.33 -3.21
N ILE A 170 -4.71 -18.08 -2.70
CA ILE A 170 -3.28 -17.87 -2.94
C ILE A 170 -2.69 -19.16 -3.52
N LYS A 171 -2.16 -19.07 -4.75
CA LYS A 171 -1.51 -20.21 -5.42
C LYS A 171 -0.24 -20.65 -4.67
N ARG A 172 0.15 -21.91 -4.87
CA ARG A 172 1.46 -22.41 -4.43
C ARG A 172 2.59 -21.50 -4.92
N GLY A 173 3.55 -21.21 -4.05
CA GLY A 173 4.63 -20.25 -4.27
C GLY A 173 4.23 -18.78 -4.01
N GLY A 174 2.95 -18.50 -3.79
CA GLY A 174 2.49 -17.21 -3.32
C GLY A 174 3.06 -16.89 -1.93
N ARG A 175 3.25 -15.60 -1.64
CA ARG A 175 3.94 -15.14 -0.43
C ARG A 175 3.08 -14.17 0.36
N ILE A 176 3.23 -14.23 1.68
CA ILE A 176 2.78 -13.18 2.58
C ILE A 176 4.01 -12.49 3.18
N ARG A 177 3.93 -11.17 3.30
CA ARG A 177 4.92 -10.36 3.98
C ARG A 177 4.29 -9.75 5.22
N LEU A 178 4.89 -10.01 6.38
CA LEU A 178 4.54 -9.38 7.63
C LEU A 178 5.64 -8.39 7.97
N THR A 179 5.28 -7.15 8.31
CA THR A 179 6.23 -6.09 8.59
C THR A 179 6.09 -5.67 10.05
N ILE A 180 7.19 -5.73 10.79
CA ILE A 180 7.24 -5.40 12.22
C ILE A 180 8.17 -4.20 12.42
N PRO A 181 7.70 -3.10 13.02
CA PRO A 181 8.57 -1.98 13.35
C PRO A 181 9.69 -2.39 14.32
N ARG A 182 10.92 -1.93 14.08
CA ARG A 182 12.13 -2.23 14.87
C ARG A 182 12.11 -1.66 16.29
N ILE A 183 11.12 -0.84 16.63
CA ILE A 183 10.85 -0.46 18.03
C ILE A 183 10.38 -1.66 18.86
N PHE A 184 9.84 -2.70 18.21
CA PHE A 184 9.51 -3.97 18.85
C PHE A 184 10.67 -4.97 18.79
N SER A 185 10.57 -6.00 19.62
CA SER A 185 11.52 -7.11 19.71
C SER A 185 11.81 -7.75 18.34
N ASN A 186 13.08 -8.01 18.03
CA ASN A 186 13.45 -8.53 16.72
C ASN A 186 12.76 -9.89 16.43
N PRO A 187 12.05 -10.06 15.31
CA PRO A 187 11.30 -11.27 15.05
C PRO A 187 12.20 -12.51 14.92
N GLN A 188 11.78 -13.65 15.49
CA GLN A 188 12.56 -14.90 15.46
C GLN A 188 11.67 -16.14 15.59
N ILE A 189 12.17 -17.31 15.18
CA ILE A 189 11.43 -18.59 15.19
C ILE A 189 12.15 -19.71 15.98
N LYS A 190 13.23 -19.38 16.69
CA LYS A 190 14.15 -20.34 17.33
C LYS A 190 13.85 -20.56 18.81
N ASP A 191 13.52 -19.50 19.54
CA ASP A 191 13.28 -19.53 20.98
C ASP A 191 11.79 -19.26 21.28
N PRO A 192 10.98 -20.28 21.59
CA PRO A 192 9.56 -20.13 21.84
C PRO A 192 9.19 -19.21 23.01
N ASP A 193 10.09 -19.09 23.99
CA ASP A 193 9.87 -18.30 25.20
C ASP A 193 10.46 -16.90 25.09
N GLY A 194 11.40 -16.70 24.17
CA GLY A 194 12.05 -15.43 23.87
C GLY A 194 11.11 -14.38 23.26
N ASP A 195 11.46 -13.10 23.47
CA ASP A 195 10.75 -12.00 22.83
C ASP A 195 10.96 -12.00 21.32
N GLY A 196 10.02 -11.44 20.58
CA GLY A 196 10.00 -11.49 19.12
C GLY A 196 9.62 -12.85 18.54
N TYR A 197 9.30 -13.86 19.36
CA TYR A 197 8.96 -15.19 18.86
C TYR A 197 7.72 -15.14 17.95
N LEU A 198 7.87 -15.74 16.76
CA LEU A 198 6.87 -15.90 15.74
C LEU A 198 6.45 -17.36 15.65
N ARG A 199 5.13 -17.60 15.68
CA ARG A 199 4.58 -18.94 15.52
C ARG A 199 3.38 -18.94 14.59
N ILE A 200 3.40 -19.80 13.58
CA ILE A 200 2.21 -20.15 12.81
C ILE A 200 1.38 -21.09 13.66
N VAL A 201 0.20 -20.64 14.07
CA VAL A 201 -0.67 -21.33 15.04
C VAL A 201 -1.68 -22.21 14.32
N LYS A 202 -2.15 -21.72 13.18
CA LYS A 202 -3.08 -22.41 12.29
C LYS A 202 -2.83 -21.91 10.88
N ALA A 203 -2.78 -22.81 9.92
CA ALA A 203 -2.82 -22.48 8.52
C ALA A 203 -3.63 -23.55 7.79
N ASP A 204 -4.58 -23.13 6.96
CA ASP A 204 -5.38 -24.04 6.13
C ASP A 204 -4.61 -24.54 4.88
N ALA A 205 -3.35 -24.09 4.72
CA ALA A 205 -2.38 -24.57 3.74
C ALA A 205 -0.97 -24.48 4.34
N GLN A 206 -0.03 -25.33 3.92
CA GLN A 206 1.34 -25.27 4.42
C GLN A 206 2.00 -23.92 4.09
N LEU A 207 2.46 -23.23 5.13
CA LEU A 207 3.15 -21.93 5.04
C LEU A 207 4.51 -22.03 5.74
N GLU A 208 5.57 -21.60 5.06
CA GLU A 208 6.94 -21.67 5.57
C GLU A 208 7.58 -20.28 5.60
N ILE A 209 8.22 -19.91 6.71
CA ILE A 209 8.99 -18.67 6.82
C ILE A 209 10.32 -18.85 6.09
N ILE A 210 10.57 -18.05 5.06
CA ILE A 210 11.77 -18.14 4.22
C ILE A 210 12.80 -17.05 4.55
N SER A 211 12.38 -15.91 5.09
CA SER A 211 13.29 -14.84 5.51
C SER A 211 12.74 -14.00 6.66
N ILE A 212 13.66 -13.49 7.48
CA ILE A 212 13.45 -12.42 8.44
C ILE A 212 14.62 -11.46 8.25
N GLU A 213 14.37 -10.28 7.69
CA GLU A 213 15.41 -9.33 7.31
C GLU A 213 14.96 -7.89 7.52
N VAL A 214 15.91 -6.97 7.68
CA VAL A 214 15.58 -5.53 7.68
C VAL A 214 14.92 -5.21 6.34
N SER A 215 13.78 -4.50 6.40
CA SER A 215 12.98 -4.24 5.22
C SER A 215 13.78 -3.47 4.18
N ARG A 216 13.67 -3.90 2.91
CA ARG A 216 14.21 -3.12 1.77
C ARG A 216 13.43 -1.83 1.55
N ASP A 217 12.22 -1.73 2.12
CA ASP A 217 11.31 -0.58 2.04
C ASP A 217 11.46 0.40 3.21
N SER A 218 12.15 0.04 4.29
CA SER A 218 12.33 0.92 5.45
C SER A 218 13.41 0.40 6.40
N TRP A 219 14.32 1.27 6.80
CA TRP A 219 15.31 0.95 7.85
C TRP A 219 14.67 0.82 9.23
N GLU A 220 13.43 1.29 9.41
CA GLU A 220 12.67 1.22 10.65
C GLU A 220 11.91 -0.10 10.81
N TRP A 221 11.85 -0.94 9.77
CA TRP A 221 11.01 -2.13 9.75
C TRP A 221 11.82 -3.41 9.53
N VAL A 222 11.29 -4.54 10.02
CA VAL A 222 11.76 -5.89 9.71
C VAL A 222 10.66 -6.60 8.93
N ASP A 223 11.01 -7.15 7.78
CA ASP A 223 10.13 -7.95 6.94
C ASP A 223 10.32 -9.44 7.25
N ILE A 224 9.21 -10.12 7.51
CA ILE A 224 9.11 -11.57 7.56
C ILE A 224 8.38 -12.02 6.31
N THR A 225 9.09 -12.76 5.45
CA THR A 225 8.49 -13.34 4.25
C THR A 225 8.20 -14.81 4.49
N ALA A 226 6.95 -15.20 4.27
CA ALA A 226 6.53 -16.59 4.31
C ALA A 226 5.90 -17.00 2.98
N GLU A 227 6.17 -18.22 2.54
CA GLU A 227 5.75 -18.76 1.25
C GLU A 227 4.84 -19.96 1.44
N PHE A 228 3.74 -19.97 0.69
CA PHE A 228 2.82 -21.10 0.67
C PHE A 228 3.40 -22.25 -0.16
N LYS A 229 3.60 -23.40 0.47
CA LYS A 229 4.05 -24.63 -0.20
C LYS A 229 2.92 -25.39 -0.89
N GLU A 230 1.69 -25.04 -0.55
CA GLU A 230 0.45 -25.56 -1.12
C GLU A 230 -0.49 -24.39 -1.47
N GLU A 231 -1.56 -24.67 -2.21
CA GLU A 231 -2.56 -23.64 -2.49
C GLU A 231 -3.41 -23.34 -1.25
N LEU A 232 -3.52 -22.06 -0.89
CA LEU A 232 -4.52 -21.59 0.07
C LEU A 232 -5.81 -21.27 -0.68
N LYS A 233 -6.81 -22.12 -0.50
CA LYS A 233 -8.12 -21.97 -1.16
C LYS A 233 -8.81 -20.63 -0.79
N PRO A 234 -9.74 -20.14 -1.62
CA PRO A 234 -10.56 -18.97 -1.28
C PRO A 234 -11.20 -19.09 0.11
N GLY A 235 -11.10 -18.03 0.92
CA GLY A 235 -11.59 -18.02 2.30
C GLY A 235 -10.74 -18.79 3.31
N GLY A 236 -9.70 -19.49 2.88
CA GLY A 236 -8.72 -20.16 3.74
C GLY A 236 -7.96 -19.15 4.61
N LYS A 237 -7.53 -19.60 5.80
CA LYS A 237 -6.98 -18.73 6.83
C LYS A 237 -5.58 -19.13 7.27
N VAL A 238 -4.81 -18.12 7.64
CA VAL A 238 -3.53 -18.25 8.34
C VAL A 238 -3.59 -17.41 9.61
N ILE A 239 -3.11 -17.96 10.72
CA ILE A 239 -3.02 -17.31 12.02
C ILE A 239 -1.57 -17.40 12.51
N ILE A 240 -0.97 -16.23 12.73
CA ILE A 240 0.41 -16.08 13.20
C ILE A 240 0.36 -15.35 14.55
N TYR A 241 1.10 -15.84 15.54
CA TYR A 241 1.37 -15.10 16.76
C TYR A 241 2.75 -14.45 16.70
N TYR A 242 2.82 -13.23 17.21
CA TYR A 242 4.05 -12.49 17.46
C TYR A 242 4.07 -12.03 18.93
N LYS A 243 5.16 -12.32 19.64
CA LYS A 243 5.38 -11.86 21.02
C LYS A 243 6.18 -10.56 20.99
N ALA A 244 5.53 -9.44 21.30
CA ALA A 244 6.11 -8.11 21.37
C ALA A 244 6.55 -7.76 22.79
#